data_AF-A0A506XYT6-F1
#
_entry.id   AF-A0A506XYT6-F1
#
_cell.length_a   1.000
_cell.length_b   1.000
_cell.length_c   1.000
_cell.angle_alpha   90.00
_cell.angle_beta   90.00
_cell.angle_gamma   90.00
#
_symmetry.space_group_name_H-M   'P 1'
#
loop_
_entity.id
_entity.type
_entity.pdbx_description
1 polymer ?
#
loop_
_entity_poly.entity_id
_entity_poly.type
_entity_poly.pdbx_seq_one_letter_code
_entity_poly.pdbx_strand_id
1 'polypeptide(L)'
;MSSTDSRTATARVAADRTTLSAIGRLTVAAWQLETLQANALAAHSTENAAAWRGWDEKVRQSLDHFDRIRGSIARARQVGNSVPVQLDNGAVVPADAAYFDRMTDRLAKLHRIGLLHGYSVVPVASDSPSAYATAV
;
A
#
# COMPACT_ATOMS: atom_id res chain seq x y z
N MET A 1 -18.50 -48.30 -22.22
CA MET A 1 -18.75 -46.84 -22.19
C MET A 1 -17.97 -46.28 -21.02
N SER A 2 -16.73 -45.82 -21.26
CA SER A 2 -15.85 -45.29 -20.22
C SER A 2 -15.84 -43.77 -20.34
N SER A 3 -16.57 -43.08 -19.46
CA SER A 3 -16.52 -41.62 -19.34
C SER A 3 -15.14 -41.20 -18.83
N THR A 4 -14.38 -40.53 -19.69
CA THR A 4 -13.14 -39.86 -19.33
C THR A 4 -13.51 -38.59 -18.55
N ASP A 5 -13.32 -38.62 -17.24
CA ASP A 5 -13.54 -37.49 -16.34
C ASP A 5 -12.38 -36.49 -16.54
N SER A 6 -12.51 -35.60 -17.52
CA SER A 6 -11.57 -34.52 -17.83
C SER A 6 -11.64 -33.43 -16.75
N ARG A 7 -11.12 -33.71 -15.55
CA ARG A 7 -10.84 -32.65 -14.57
C ARG A 7 -9.57 -31.95 -15.02
N THR A 8 -9.74 -30.83 -15.73
CA THR A 8 -8.72 -29.80 -15.89
C THR A 8 -8.19 -29.41 -14.51
N ALA A 9 -7.08 -30.02 -14.10
CA ALA A 9 -6.21 -29.45 -13.09
C ALA A 9 -5.64 -28.18 -13.71
N THR A 10 -6.28 -27.04 -13.44
CA THR A 10 -5.73 -25.73 -13.79
C THR A 10 -4.42 -25.59 -13.03
N ALA A 11 -3.30 -25.90 -13.70
CA ALA A 11 -1.97 -25.75 -13.14
C ALA A 11 -1.83 -24.30 -12.69
N ARG A 12 -1.70 -24.06 -11.38
CA ARG A 12 -1.48 -22.72 -10.85
C ARG A 12 -0.09 -22.26 -11.25
N VAL A 13 -0.03 -21.46 -12.30
CA VAL A 13 1.21 -20.85 -12.79
C VAL A 13 1.70 -19.85 -11.75
N ALA A 14 2.95 -19.98 -11.34
CA ALA A 14 3.59 -19.01 -10.43
C ALA A 14 3.62 -17.62 -11.08
N ALA A 15 3.54 -16.58 -10.24
CA ALA A 15 3.64 -15.20 -10.68
C ALA A 15 4.92 -14.97 -11.47
N ASP A 16 4.78 -14.29 -12.60
CA ASP A 16 5.92 -13.83 -13.37
C ASP A 16 6.64 -12.65 -12.67
N ARG A 17 7.82 -12.33 -13.19
CA ARG A 17 8.64 -11.23 -12.68
C ARG A 17 7.89 -9.89 -12.70
N THR A 18 7.04 -9.67 -13.68
CA THR A 18 6.27 -8.44 -13.86
C THR A 18 5.30 -8.23 -12.70
N THR A 19 4.54 -9.26 -12.35
CA THR A 19 3.57 -9.25 -11.26
C THR A 19 4.27 -9.04 -9.92
N LEU A 20 5.36 -9.78 -9.67
CA LEU A 20 6.13 -9.62 -8.43
C LEU A 20 6.74 -8.21 -8.31
N SER A 21 7.24 -7.66 -9.42
CA SER A 21 7.79 -6.30 -9.44
C SER A 21 6.70 -5.24 -9.17
N ALA A 22 5.52 -5.42 -9.74
CA ALA A 22 4.39 -4.51 -9.52
C ALA A 22 3.92 -4.52 -8.06
N ILE A 23 3.84 -5.69 -7.43
CA ILE A 23 3.55 -5.82 -5.98
C ILE A 23 4.61 -5.11 -5.14
N GLY A 24 5.90 -5.29 -5.48
CA GLY A 24 7.00 -4.61 -4.80
C GLY A 24 6.90 -3.09 -4.89
N ARG A 25 6.67 -2.54 -6.09
CA ARG A 25 6.46 -1.10 -6.31
C ARG A 25 5.28 -0.55 -5.51
N LEU A 26 4.17 -1.27 -5.53
CA LEU A 26 2.97 -0.92 -4.77
C LEU A 26 3.27 -0.83 -3.27
N THR A 27 4.02 -1.79 -2.74
CA THR A 27 4.38 -1.86 -1.32
C THR A 27 5.22 -0.66 -0.90
N VAL A 28 6.23 -0.30 -1.71
CA VAL A 28 7.08 0.87 -1.43
C VAL A 28 6.28 2.17 -1.48
N ALA A 29 5.39 2.32 -2.47
CA ALA A 29 4.54 3.52 -2.58
C ALA A 29 3.57 3.65 -1.38
N ALA A 30 3.05 2.54 -0.87
CA ALA A 30 2.21 2.53 0.33
C ALA A 30 2.99 3.00 1.56
N TRP A 31 4.19 2.47 1.81
CA TRP A 31 5.02 2.89 2.94
C TRP A 31 5.41 4.36 2.90
N GLN A 32 5.73 4.89 1.72
CA GLN A 32 6.02 6.31 1.55
C GLN A 32 4.78 7.16 1.93
N LEU A 33 3.60 6.75 1.49
CA LEU A 33 2.35 7.46 1.80
C LEU A 33 1.99 7.36 3.28
N GLU A 34 2.11 6.17 3.90
CA GLU A 34 1.90 5.95 5.34
C GLU A 34 2.82 6.86 6.17
N THR A 35 4.10 6.93 5.82
CA THR A 35 5.08 7.78 6.52
C THR A 35 4.70 9.24 6.41
N LEU A 36 4.32 9.68 5.21
CA LEU A 36 3.91 11.07 5.00
C LEU A 36 2.64 11.42 5.80
N GLN A 37 1.67 10.50 5.85
CA GLN A 37 0.44 10.68 6.63
C GLN A 37 0.73 10.75 8.13
N ALA A 38 1.60 9.88 8.65
CA ALA A 38 1.98 9.91 10.07
C ALA A 38 2.65 11.24 10.43
N ASN A 39 3.57 11.73 9.59
CA ASN A 39 4.22 13.02 9.78
C ASN A 39 3.22 14.18 9.71
N ALA A 40 2.27 14.12 8.77
CA ALA A 40 1.20 15.10 8.63
C ALA A 40 0.34 15.21 9.89
N LEU A 41 -0.05 14.07 10.46
CA LEU A 41 -0.85 14.00 11.68
C LEU A 41 -0.09 14.53 12.90
N ALA A 42 1.23 14.33 12.97
CA ALA A 42 2.06 14.84 14.06
C ALA A 42 2.28 16.36 13.97
N ALA A 43 2.31 16.92 12.75
CA ALA A 43 2.61 18.34 12.50
C ALA A 43 1.40 19.28 12.67
N HIS A 44 0.17 18.77 12.66
CA HIS A 44 -1.02 19.63 12.65
C HIS A 44 -1.71 19.79 14.02
N SER A 45 -1.48 20.95 14.64
CA SER A 45 -2.41 21.55 15.61
C SER A 45 -3.57 22.23 14.88
N THR A 46 -4.74 21.59 14.90
CA THR A 46 -6.13 22.12 14.81
C THR A 46 -6.56 23.22 13.80
N GLU A 47 -5.73 24.16 13.34
CA GLU A 47 -6.18 25.35 12.59
C GLU A 47 -6.54 25.08 11.12
N ASN A 48 -6.06 24.01 10.49
CA ASN A 48 -6.35 23.69 9.07
C ASN A 48 -7.06 22.34 8.84
N ALA A 49 -7.59 21.71 9.88
CA ALA A 49 -8.17 20.36 9.82
C ALA A 49 -9.35 20.22 8.82
N ALA A 50 -10.07 21.32 8.50
CA ALA A 50 -11.19 21.29 7.57
C ALA A 50 -10.75 21.19 6.09
N ALA A 51 -9.71 21.92 5.68
CA ALA A 51 -9.18 21.89 4.31
C ALA A 51 -8.54 20.53 3.96
N TRP A 52 -8.14 19.78 4.98
CA TRP A 52 -7.31 18.58 4.87
C TRP A 52 -8.06 17.25 4.96
N ARG A 53 -9.27 17.26 5.55
CA ARG A 53 -10.08 16.05 5.71
C ARG A 53 -10.27 15.27 4.41
N GLY A 54 -10.39 15.96 3.28
CA GLY A 54 -10.58 15.33 1.97
C GLY A 54 -9.35 14.60 1.41
N TRP A 55 -8.13 15.05 1.73
CA TRP A 55 -6.91 14.32 1.35
C TRP A 55 -6.69 13.15 2.28
N ASP A 56 -6.77 13.37 3.59
CA ASP A 56 -6.56 12.33 4.59
C ASP A 56 -7.54 11.16 4.43
N GLU A 57 -8.81 11.46 4.15
CA GLU A 57 -9.81 10.44 3.80
C GLU A 57 -9.40 9.60 2.58
N LYS A 58 -8.91 10.24 1.51
CA LYS A 58 -8.46 9.53 0.31
C LYS A 58 -7.21 8.70 0.57
N VAL A 59 -6.32 9.16 1.44
CA VAL A 59 -5.15 8.40 1.89
C VAL A 59 -5.60 7.16 2.65
N ARG A 60 -6.43 7.31 3.69
CA ARG A 60 -6.98 6.19 4.47
C ARG A 60 -7.67 5.16 3.59
N GLN A 61 -8.58 5.58 2.72
CA GLN A 61 -9.24 4.68 1.76
C GLN A 61 -8.27 3.93 0.85
N SER A 62 -7.19 4.59 0.41
CA SER A 62 -6.21 3.96 -0.48
C SER A 62 -5.29 2.99 0.27
N LEU A 63 -4.94 3.29 1.52
CA LEU A 63 -4.17 2.39 2.38
C LEU A 63 -5.01 1.19 2.84
N ASP A 64 -6.28 1.38 3.18
CA ASP A 64 -7.22 0.28 3.47
C ASP A 64 -7.38 -0.68 2.28
N HIS A 65 -7.38 -0.12 1.06
CA HIS A 65 -7.38 -0.93 -0.16
C HIS A 65 -6.07 -1.71 -0.33
N PHE A 66 -4.93 -1.07 -0.06
CA PHE A 66 -3.63 -1.76 -0.05
C PHE A 66 -3.57 -2.88 0.99
N ASP A 67 -4.11 -2.68 2.19
CA ASP A 67 -4.16 -3.70 3.24
C ASP A 67 -4.96 -4.93 2.84
N ARG A 68 -6.04 -4.74 2.09
CA ARG A 68 -6.81 -5.86 1.52
C ARG A 68 -6.02 -6.62 0.48
N ILE A 69 -5.28 -5.92 -0.39
CA ILE A 69 -4.35 -6.56 -1.33
C ILE A 69 -3.32 -7.39 -0.57
N ARG A 70 -2.68 -6.79 0.44
CA ARG A 70 -1.67 -7.45 1.29
C ARG A 70 -2.25 -8.70 1.97
N GLY A 71 -3.46 -8.60 2.53
CA GLY A 71 -4.18 -9.72 3.13
C GLY A 71 -4.51 -10.83 2.11
N SER A 72 -4.92 -10.47 0.89
CA SER A 72 -5.16 -11.45 -0.17
C SER A 72 -3.88 -12.16 -0.62
N ILE A 73 -2.76 -11.44 -0.72
CA ILE A 73 -1.45 -12.02 -1.03
C ILE A 73 -1.02 -12.96 0.11
N ALA A 74 -1.13 -12.55 1.37
CA ALA A 74 -0.73 -13.35 2.53
C ALA A 74 -1.54 -14.65 2.67
N ARG A 75 -2.83 -14.63 2.32
CA ARG A 75 -3.69 -15.83 2.31
C ARG A 75 -3.49 -16.71 1.08
N ALA A 76 -2.89 -16.19 0.01
CA ALA A 76 -2.67 -16.96 -1.20
C ALA A 76 -1.64 -18.06 -0.93
N ARG A 77 -2.05 -19.32 -1.10
CA ARG A 77 -1.11 -20.47 -1.04
C ARG A 77 0.01 -20.36 -2.08
N GLN A 78 -0.24 -19.64 -3.18
CA GLN A 78 0.71 -19.31 -4.22
C GLN A 78 0.25 -18.02 -4.90
N VAL A 79 1.17 -17.08 -5.11
CA VAL A 79 0.91 -15.87 -5.91
C VAL A 79 1.04 -16.25 -7.38
N GLY A 80 -0.05 -16.14 -8.12
CA GLY A 80 -0.06 -16.25 -9.59
C GLY A 80 -0.03 -14.88 -10.26
N ASN A 81 -0.17 -14.82 -11.58
CA ASN A 81 -0.24 -13.54 -12.32
C ASN A 81 -1.48 -12.69 -11.98
N SER A 82 -2.42 -13.25 -11.22
CA SER A 82 -3.54 -12.53 -10.65
C SER A 82 -3.78 -12.96 -9.21
N VAL A 83 -4.09 -12.02 -8.33
CA VAL A 83 -4.48 -12.24 -6.94
C VAL A 83 -5.95 -11.87 -6.76
N PRO A 84 -6.79 -12.72 -6.11
CA PRO A 84 -8.18 -12.36 -5.83
C PRO A 84 -8.22 -11.30 -4.72
N VAL A 85 -8.55 -10.06 -5.08
CA VAL A 85 -8.66 -8.93 -4.15
C VAL A 85 -10.14 -8.63 -3.90
N GLN A 86 -10.51 -8.50 -2.63
CA GLN A 86 -11.87 -8.12 -2.23
C GLN A 86 -11.98 -6.60 -2.14
N LEU A 87 -12.99 -6.02 -2.80
CA LEU A 87 -13.31 -4.60 -2.81
C LEU A 87 -14.26 -4.22 -1.66
N ASP A 88 -14.48 -2.93 -1.43
CA ASP A 88 -15.39 -2.40 -0.40
C ASP A 88 -16.83 -2.88 -0.55
N ASN A 89 -17.29 -3.08 -1.79
CA ASN A 89 -18.62 -3.58 -2.08
C ASN A 89 -18.74 -5.12 -1.95
N GLY A 90 -17.71 -5.78 -1.42
CA GLY A 90 -17.65 -7.24 -1.28
C GLY A 90 -17.32 -8.00 -2.55
N ALA A 91 -17.20 -7.34 -3.71
CA ALA A 91 -16.82 -7.99 -4.96
C ALA A 91 -15.37 -8.48 -4.92
N VAL A 92 -15.11 -9.63 -5.54
CA VAL A 92 -13.76 -10.18 -5.69
C VAL A 92 -13.30 -9.99 -7.13
N VAL A 93 -12.20 -9.27 -7.31
CA VAL A 93 -11.62 -8.98 -8.63
C VAL A 93 -10.24 -9.63 -8.77
N PRO A 94 -9.90 -10.17 -9.95
CA PRO A 94 -8.54 -10.60 -10.24
C PRO A 94 -7.64 -9.37 -10.40
N ALA A 95 -6.74 -9.14 -9.45
CA ALA A 95 -5.74 -8.08 -9.51
C ALA A 95 -4.46 -8.60 -10.15
N ASP A 96 -4.16 -8.11 -11.34
CA ASP A 96 -2.95 -8.40 -12.11
C ASP A 96 -1.88 -7.30 -11.94
N ALA A 97 -0.75 -7.43 -12.66
CA ALA A 97 0.32 -6.42 -12.62
C ALA A 97 -0.19 -5.01 -12.96
N ALA A 98 -1.04 -4.87 -13.98
CA ALA A 98 -1.58 -3.58 -14.39
C ALA A 98 -2.49 -2.97 -13.33
N TYR A 99 -3.23 -3.80 -12.58
CA TYR A 99 -3.99 -3.37 -11.41
C TYR A 99 -3.09 -2.78 -10.33
N PHE A 100 -2.00 -3.48 -9.98
CA PHE A 100 -1.06 -3.00 -8.97
C PHE A 100 -0.34 -1.72 -9.40
N ASP A 101 0.00 -1.58 -10.68
CA ASP A 101 0.60 -0.35 -11.20
C ASP A 101 -0.35 0.85 -11.11
N ARG A 102 -1.63 0.69 -11.49
CA ARG A 102 -2.65 1.76 -11.31
C ARG A 102 -2.81 2.17 -9.85
N MET A 103 -2.75 1.20 -8.94
CA MET A 103 -2.81 1.48 -7.51
C MET A 103 -1.55 2.21 -7.04
N THR A 104 -0.38 1.81 -7.53
CA THR A 104 0.91 2.48 -7.26
C THR A 104 0.85 3.96 -7.68
N ASP A 105 0.39 4.23 -8.90
CA ASP A 105 0.25 5.60 -9.43
C ASP A 105 -0.69 6.45 -8.56
N ARG A 106 -1.78 5.85 -8.08
CA ARG A 106 -2.71 6.52 -7.16
C ARG A 106 -2.04 6.89 -5.84
N LEU A 107 -1.30 5.98 -5.24
CA LEU A 107 -0.57 6.24 -3.98
C LEU A 107 0.51 7.31 -4.17
N ALA A 108 1.29 7.22 -5.24
CA ALA A 108 2.30 8.21 -5.59
C ALA A 108 1.70 9.61 -5.81
N LYS A 109 0.53 9.69 -6.45
CA LYS A 109 -0.21 10.94 -6.62
C LYS A 109 -0.64 11.53 -5.28
N LEU A 110 -1.19 10.72 -4.38
CA LEU A 110 -1.58 11.18 -3.04
C LEU A 110 -0.38 11.65 -2.22
N HIS A 111 0.75 10.94 -2.33
CA HIS A 111 2.00 11.32 -1.70
C HIS A 111 2.48 12.69 -2.21
N ARG A 112 2.50 12.88 -3.53
CA ARG A 112 2.85 14.18 -4.14
C ARG A 112 1.91 15.31 -3.71
N ILE A 113 0.61 15.03 -3.59
CA ILE A 113 -0.35 16.02 -3.08
C ILE A 113 0.02 16.39 -1.64
N GLY A 114 0.33 15.43 -0.77
CA GLY A 114 0.74 15.71 0.61
C GLY A 114 2.03 16.55 0.68
N LEU A 115 3.03 16.24 -0.16
CA LEU A 115 4.24 17.04 -0.27
C LEU A 115 3.96 18.49 -0.71
N LEU A 116 3.07 18.68 -1.71
CA LEU A 116 2.71 20.01 -2.22
C LEU A 116 2.03 20.89 -1.18
N HIS A 117 1.38 20.29 -0.19
CA HIS A 117 0.81 21.04 0.91
C HIS A 117 1.80 21.25 2.07
N GLY A 118 3.08 20.88 1.90
CA GLY A 118 4.16 21.25 2.82
C GLY A 118 4.58 20.18 3.81
N TYR A 119 4.04 18.96 3.75
CA TYR A 119 4.60 17.87 4.56
C TYR A 119 5.92 17.39 3.99
N SER A 120 6.87 17.14 4.87
CA SER A 120 8.09 16.44 4.52
C SER A 120 8.13 15.07 5.17
N VAL A 121 8.79 14.15 4.48
CA VAL A 121 9.34 12.95 5.11
C VAL A 121 10.51 13.42 5.98
N VAL A 122 10.24 14.11 7.09
CA VAL A 122 11.28 14.37 8.08
C VAL A 122 11.59 12.99 8.66
N PRO A 123 12.83 12.48 8.53
CA PRO A 123 13.21 11.33 9.32
C PRO A 123 13.05 11.75 10.77
N VAL A 124 12.29 11.00 11.56
CA VAL A 124 12.31 11.16 13.02
C VAL A 124 13.79 11.12 13.41
N ALA A 125 14.35 12.25 13.82
CA ALA A 125 15.65 12.27 14.43
C ALA A 125 15.52 11.33 15.62
N SER A 126 16.15 10.16 15.55
CA SER A 126 16.26 9.30 16.71
C SER A 126 17.00 10.11 17.75
N ASP A 127 16.28 10.66 18.73
CA ASP A 127 16.85 11.16 19.96
C ASP A 127 17.71 10.04 20.55
N SER A 128 19.01 10.11 20.31
CA SER A 128 19.99 9.38 21.10
C SER A 128 20.26 10.25 22.33
N PRO A 129 19.90 9.81 23.54
CA PRO A 129 20.29 10.52 24.74
C PRO A 129 21.76 10.20 24.99
N SER A 130 22.68 11.00 24.44
CA SER A 130 24.08 10.93 24.88
C SER A 130 24.25 11.85 26.08
N ALA A 131 23.86 11.31 27.23
CA ALA A 131 24.40 11.70 28.51
C ALA A 131 25.91 11.43 28.51
N TYR A 132 26.74 12.42 28.16
CA TYR A 132 28.14 12.46 28.56
C TYR A 132 28.59 13.90 28.84
N ALA A 133 28.93 14.10 30.12
CA ALA A 133 30.00 14.95 30.63
C ALA A 133 29.85 16.48 30.53
N THR A 134 29.03 17.04 31.41
CA THR A 134 29.44 18.27 32.12
C THR A 134 30.36 17.86 33.26
N ALA A 135 31.67 18.00 33.05
CA ALA A 135 32.66 18.08 34.12
C ALA A 135 33.59 19.24 33.79
N VAL A 136 33.27 20.41 34.33
CA VAL A 136 34.19 21.53 34.59
C VAL A 136 33.90 22.01 36.00
#